data_AF-A0A6I7DB97-F1
#
_entry.id   AF-A0A6I7DB97-F1
#
_cell.length_a   1.000
_cell.length_b   1.000
_cell.length_c   1.000
_cell.angle_alpha   90.00
_cell.angle_beta   90.00
_cell.angle_gamma   90.00
#
_symmetry.space_group_name_H-M   'P 1'
#
loop_
_entity.id
_entity.type
_entity.pdbx_description
1 polymer ?
#
loop_
_entity_poly.entity_id
_entity_poly.type
_entity_poly.pdbx_seq_one_letter_code
_entity_poly.pdbx_strand_id
1 'polypeptide(L)'
;MDIKSINDIRYLKFLFITYFFLLAGCNSRSIDILVPPENFHQVSGKVYRSGQPTPGEMKWLEAQGIKTIINLREYHSDDVKGTQLETFQVKMNANRITDKDIIEVLCKINSMSDPVFFV
;
A
#
# COMPACT_ATOMS: atom_id res chain seq x y z
N MET A 1 -40.03 -44.18 -16.62
CA MET A 1 -39.31 -43.11 -15.90
C MET A 1 -38.38 -42.48 -16.92
N ASP A 2 -38.76 -41.30 -17.42
CA ASP A 2 -38.26 -40.72 -18.67
C ASP A 2 -36.78 -40.33 -18.64
N ILE A 3 -36.02 -40.82 -19.62
CA ILE A 3 -34.59 -40.55 -19.81
C ILE A 3 -34.33 -39.03 -20.02
N LYS A 4 -35.30 -38.29 -20.56
CA LYS A 4 -35.23 -36.82 -20.68
C LYS A 4 -35.18 -36.12 -19.32
N SER A 5 -36.00 -36.55 -18.36
CA SER A 5 -36.05 -35.96 -17.01
C SER A 5 -34.72 -36.10 -16.26
N ILE A 6 -34.03 -37.22 -16.47
CA ILE A 6 -32.70 -37.47 -15.89
C ILE A 6 -31.63 -36.55 -16.49
N ASN A 7 -31.73 -36.22 -17.79
CA ASN A 7 -30.79 -35.30 -18.44
C ASN A 7 -30.98 -33.86 -17.95
N ASP A 8 -32.23 -33.40 -17.85
CA ASP A 8 -32.55 -32.04 -17.39
C ASP A 8 -32.08 -31.80 -15.95
N ILE A 9 -32.23 -32.79 -15.06
CA ILE A 9 -31.72 -32.71 -13.69
C ILE A 9 -30.18 -32.67 -13.66
N ARG A 10 -29.50 -33.36 -14.58
CA ARG A 10 -28.04 -33.33 -14.70
C ARG A 10 -27.54 -31.97 -15.20
N TYR A 11 -28.18 -31.40 -16.20
CA TYR A 11 -27.84 -30.06 -16.71
C TYR A 11 -28.12 -28.97 -15.67
N LEU A 12 -29.23 -29.07 -14.93
CA LEU A 12 -29.57 -28.12 -13.88
C LEU A 12 -28.54 -28.14 -12.74
N LYS A 13 -28.07 -29.33 -12.33
CA LYS A 13 -27.00 -29.46 -11.34
C LYS A 13 -25.67 -28.89 -11.84
N PHE A 14 -25.32 -29.13 -13.10
CA PHE A 14 -24.13 -28.54 -13.72
C PHE A 14 -24.22 -27.00 -13.76
N LEU A 15 -25.38 -26.44 -14.09
CA LEU A 15 -25.61 -24.99 -14.12
C LEU A 15 -25.52 -24.35 -12.73
N PHE A 16 -25.99 -25.03 -11.69
CA PHE A 16 -25.84 -24.59 -10.30
C PHE A 16 -24.38 -24.64 -9.83
N ILE A 17 -23.63 -25.67 -10.20
CA ILE A 17 -22.21 -25.81 -9.85
C ILE A 17 -21.38 -24.71 -10.52
N THR A 18 -21.60 -24.43 -11.81
CA THR A 18 -20.87 -23.36 -12.51
C THR A 18 -21.22 -21.97 -11.98
N TYR A 19 -22.49 -21.73 -11.61
CA TYR A 19 -22.91 -20.49 -10.97
C TYR A 19 -22.30 -20.29 -9.57
N PHE A 20 -22.17 -21.37 -8.79
CA PHE A 20 -21.50 -21.33 -7.48
C PHE A 20 -20.01 -20.98 -7.59
N PHE A 21 -19.31 -21.52 -8.61
CA PHE A 21 -17.91 -21.16 -8.88
C PHE A 21 -17.74 -19.72 -9.41
N LEU A 22 -18.74 -19.16 -10.11
CA LEU A 22 -18.73 -17.76 -10.55
C LEU A 22 -18.99 -16.76 -9.39
N LEU A 23 -19.77 -17.16 -8.39
CA LEU A 23 -20.01 -16.33 -7.19
C LEU A 23 -18.88 -16.43 -6.16
N ALA A 24 -18.16 -17.57 -6.12
CA ALA A 24 -16.95 -17.74 -5.31
C ALA A 24 -15.71 -17.11 -5.97
N GLY A 25 -15.88 -15.93 -6.60
CA GLY A 25 -14.77 -15.09 -7.01
C GLY A 25 -13.82 -14.88 -5.83
N CYS A 26 -12.55 -15.22 -6.04
CA CYS A 26 -11.52 -15.22 -5.02
C CYS A 26 -11.46 -13.87 -4.28
N ASN A 27 -11.94 -13.86 -3.04
CA ASN A 27 -11.53 -12.85 -2.07
C ASN A 27 -10.12 -13.21 -1.60
N SER A 28 -9.12 -12.99 -2.45
CA SER A 28 -7.72 -13.03 -2.05
C SER A 28 -7.45 -11.82 -1.14
N ARG A 29 -7.91 -11.87 0.11
CA ARG A 29 -7.40 -10.97 1.14
C ARG A 29 -5.95 -11.38 1.35
N SER A 30 -5.00 -10.52 0.95
CA SER A 30 -3.63 -10.66 1.39
C SER A 30 -3.65 -10.76 2.92
N ILE A 31 -3.07 -11.82 3.47
CA ILE A 31 -2.71 -11.79 4.88
C ILE A 31 -1.63 -10.72 4.97
N ASP A 32 -1.96 -9.58 5.55
CA ASP A 32 -1.02 -8.47 5.73
C ASP A 32 -0.02 -8.89 6.82
N ILE A 33 0.98 -9.67 6.43
CA ILE A 33 2.13 -9.96 7.28
C ILE A 33 2.87 -8.63 7.46
N LEU A 34 2.85 -8.11 8.68
CA LEU A 34 3.49 -6.85 9.03
C LEU A 34 5.01 -7.06 9.02
N VAL A 35 5.64 -6.74 7.89
CA VAL A 35 7.10 -6.77 7.70
C VAL A 35 7.64 -5.35 7.50
N PRO A 36 8.87 -5.07 7.93
CA PRO A 36 9.51 -3.79 7.64
C PRO A 36 9.79 -3.66 6.13
N PRO A 37 9.75 -2.43 5.59
CA PRO A 37 10.16 -2.18 4.21
C PRO A 37 11.66 -2.41 4.02
N GLU A 38 12.06 -2.66 2.78
CA GLU A 38 13.47 -2.81 2.41
C GLU A 38 14.28 -1.54 2.77
N ASN A 39 15.55 -1.69 3.16
CA ASN A 39 16.45 -0.59 3.50
C ASN A 39 15.92 0.35 4.61
N PHE A 40 15.08 -0.16 5.52
CA PHE A 40 14.58 0.60 6.66
C PHE A 40 15.70 0.93 7.67
N HIS A 41 16.03 2.21 7.78
CA HIS A 41 17.07 2.70 8.68
C HIS A 41 16.67 4.01 9.36
N GLN A 42 17.04 4.16 10.62
CA GLN A 42 16.97 5.43 11.33
C GLN A 42 18.18 6.30 10.96
N VAL A 43 17.91 7.49 10.42
CA VAL A 43 18.93 8.46 10.00
C VAL A 43 19.25 9.44 11.12
N SER A 44 18.25 9.81 11.92
CA SER A 44 18.39 10.67 13.09
C SER A 44 17.30 10.36 14.11
N GLY A 45 17.30 11.04 15.27
CA GLY A 45 16.43 10.71 16.41
C GLY A 45 14.96 10.45 16.06
N LYS A 46 14.37 11.20 15.13
CA LYS A 46 12.98 11.02 14.67
C LYS A 46 12.84 10.81 13.16
N VAL A 47 13.94 10.60 12.44
CA VAL A 47 13.94 10.53 10.97
C VAL A 47 14.36 9.14 10.52
N TYR A 48 13.53 8.53 9.68
CA TYR A 48 13.73 7.20 9.11
C TYR A 48 13.75 7.28 7.58
N ARG A 49 14.45 6.34 6.95
CA ARG A 49 14.48 6.16 5.49
C ARG A 49 14.22 4.70 5.14
N SER A 50 13.70 4.45 3.95
CA SER A 50 13.64 3.10 3.37
C SER A 50 13.70 3.13 1.84
N GLY A 51 13.63 1.95 1.22
CA GLY A 51 13.15 1.83 -0.15
C GLY A 51 11.63 2.04 -0.22
N GLN A 52 11.05 1.93 -1.41
CA GLN A 52 9.61 2.11 -1.63
C GLN A 52 8.79 1.05 -0.88
N PRO A 53 7.93 1.44 0.08
CA PRO A 53 7.08 0.49 0.78
C PRO A 53 5.91 0.03 -0.10
N THR A 54 5.52 -1.23 0.08
CA THR A 54 4.27 -1.82 -0.38
C THR A 54 3.12 -1.45 0.57
N PRO A 55 1.84 -1.62 0.16
CA PRO A 55 0.69 -1.33 1.02
C PRO A 55 0.70 -2.08 2.38
N GLY A 56 1.21 -3.31 2.43
CA GLY A 56 1.34 -4.07 3.67
C GLY A 56 2.42 -3.49 4.60
N GLU A 57 3.54 -3.05 4.02
CA GLU A 57 4.62 -2.40 4.77
C GLU A 57 4.20 -1.01 5.28
N MET A 58 3.31 -0.30 4.56
CA MET A 58 2.71 0.95 5.06
C MET A 58 1.93 0.74 6.36
N LYS A 59 1.21 -0.39 6.50
CA LYS A 59 0.55 -0.76 7.76
C LYS A 59 1.55 -1.10 8.85
N TRP A 60 2.69 -1.70 8.50
CA TRP A 60 3.77 -1.94 9.46
C TRP A 60 4.35 -0.62 9.99
N LEU A 61 4.57 0.37 9.11
CA LEU A 61 5.06 1.71 9.49
C LEU A 61 4.10 2.41 10.45
N GLU A 62 2.80 2.38 10.15
CA GLU A 62 1.75 2.89 11.05
C GLU A 62 1.81 2.21 12.42
N ALA A 63 1.96 0.87 12.46
CA ALA A 63 2.08 0.11 13.70
C ALA A 63 3.36 0.45 14.50
N GLN A 64 4.42 0.93 13.84
CA GLN A 64 5.63 1.43 14.52
C GLN A 64 5.47 2.86 15.08
N GLY A 65 4.31 3.50 14.87
CA GLY A 65 4.05 4.87 15.34
C GLY A 65 4.60 5.96 14.42
N ILE A 66 5.00 5.61 13.20
CA ILE A 66 5.28 6.61 12.16
C ILE A 66 3.95 7.26 11.78
N LYS A 67 3.94 8.59 11.69
CA LYS A 67 2.72 9.35 11.35
C LYS A 67 2.76 9.98 9.98
N THR A 68 3.96 10.38 9.52
CA THR A 68 4.10 11.11 8.26
C THR A 68 5.12 10.47 7.34
N ILE A 69 4.71 10.29 6.08
CA ILE A 69 5.50 9.81 4.96
C ILE A 69 5.83 11.01 4.07
N ILE A 70 7.11 11.30 3.89
CA ILE A 70 7.62 12.25 2.91
C ILE A 70 7.95 11.47 1.63
N ASN A 71 7.17 11.70 0.58
CA ASN A 71 7.38 11.09 -0.72
C ASN A 71 8.10 12.07 -1.65
N LEU A 72 9.30 11.69 -2.11
CA LEU A 72 10.14 12.50 -2.97
C LEU A 72 9.94 12.19 -4.47
N ARG A 73 9.07 11.22 -4.82
CA ARG A 73 8.87 10.79 -6.21
C ARG A 73 8.15 11.85 -7.04
N GLU A 74 8.73 12.12 -8.20
CA GLU A 74 8.22 13.10 -9.18
C GLU A 74 6.84 12.75 -9.73
N TYR A 75 6.64 11.49 -10.14
CA TYR A 75 5.46 11.05 -10.92
C TYR A 75 4.45 10.21 -10.14
N HIS A 76 4.75 9.84 -8.90
CA HIS A 76 3.92 8.91 -8.13
C HIS A 76 3.53 9.52 -6.79
N SER A 77 2.23 9.59 -6.54
CA SER A 77 1.68 9.79 -5.20
C SER A 77 1.25 8.41 -4.72
N ASP A 78 2.15 7.65 -4.12
CA ASP A 78 1.77 6.33 -3.61
C ASP A 78 0.69 6.52 -2.55
N ASP A 79 -0.42 5.79 -2.75
CA ASP A 79 -1.63 5.92 -1.98
C ASP A 79 -1.44 5.27 -0.61
N VAL A 80 -1.35 6.07 0.45
CA VAL A 80 -1.51 5.67 1.87
C VAL A 80 -2.91 5.12 2.19
N LYS A 81 -3.66 4.68 1.17
CA LYS A 81 -5.03 4.21 1.29
C LYS A 81 -5.10 3.01 2.23
N GLY A 82 -5.96 3.13 3.24
CA GLY A 82 -6.14 2.09 4.25
C GLY A 82 -5.16 2.16 5.42
N THR A 83 -4.44 3.28 5.58
CA THR A 83 -3.66 3.63 6.77
C THR A 83 -4.08 5.03 7.27
N GLN A 84 -3.73 5.38 8.50
CA GLN A 84 -3.89 6.74 9.04
C GLN A 84 -2.64 7.61 8.84
N LEU A 85 -1.74 7.19 7.94
CA LEU A 85 -0.52 7.93 7.64
C LEU A 85 -0.84 9.20 6.85
N GLU A 86 -0.19 10.30 7.23
CA GLU A 86 -0.19 11.52 6.45
C GLU A 86 0.90 11.45 5.36
N THR A 87 0.57 11.88 4.14
CA THR A 87 1.55 11.99 3.05
C THR A 87 1.87 13.44 2.77
N PHE A 88 3.16 13.76 2.74
CA PHE A 88 3.68 15.02 2.22
C PHE A 88 4.52 14.73 0.99
N GLN A 89 4.09 15.22 -0.18
CA GLN A 89 4.81 14.97 -1.44
C GLN A 89 5.61 16.20 -1.85
N VAL A 90 6.90 16.01 -2.08
CA VAL A 90 7.75 16.96 -2.80
C VAL A 90 8.15 16.30 -4.11
N LYS A 91 7.62 16.78 -5.23
CA LYS A 91 7.88 16.19 -6.55
C LYS A 91 9.31 16.51 -6.96
N MET A 92 10.24 15.64 -6.60
CA MET A 92 11.66 15.85 -6.83
C MET A 92 12.12 15.10 -8.07
N ASN A 93 12.62 15.83 -9.06
CA ASN A 93 13.27 15.22 -10.21
C ASN A 93 14.67 14.75 -9.80
N ALA A 94 14.88 13.43 -9.76
CA ALA A 94 16.16 12.86 -9.33
C ALA A 94 17.35 13.26 -10.23
N ASN A 95 17.10 13.62 -11.50
CA ASN A 95 18.13 14.14 -12.42
C ASN A 95 18.37 15.64 -12.25
N ARG A 96 17.48 16.36 -11.56
CA ARG A 96 17.54 17.82 -11.38
C ARG A 96 16.90 18.24 -10.06
N ILE A 97 17.63 18.02 -8.98
CA ILE A 97 17.25 18.50 -7.65
C ILE A 97 17.58 20.00 -7.56
N THR A 98 16.64 20.80 -7.06
CA THR A 98 16.85 22.23 -6.82
C THR A 98 16.93 22.55 -5.34
N ASP A 99 17.60 23.66 -4.98
CA ASP A 99 17.67 24.13 -3.60
C ASP A 99 16.29 24.34 -2.99
N LYS A 100 15.31 24.74 -3.81
CA LYS A 100 13.92 24.90 -3.38
C LYS A 100 13.34 23.58 -2.88
N ASP A 101 13.56 22.48 -3.61
CA ASP A 101 13.07 21.15 -3.24
C ASP A 101 13.68 20.70 -1.91
N ILE A 102 14.99 20.95 -1.74
CA ILE A 102 15.71 20.62 -0.51
C ILE A 102 15.19 21.45 0.67
N ILE A 103 15.07 22.76 0.49
CA ILE A 103 14.59 23.68 1.54
C ILE A 103 13.17 23.31 1.97
N GLU A 104 12.29 22.97 1.03
CA GLU A 104 10.91 22.57 1.32
C GLU A 104 10.86 21.31 2.21
N VAL A 105 11.63 20.29 1.85
CA VAL A 105 11.75 19.05 2.64
C VAL A 105 12.32 19.34 4.03
N LEU A 106 13.44 20.07 4.11
CA LEU A 106 14.10 20.34 5.40
C LEU A 106 13.23 21.19 6.33
N CYS A 107 12.55 22.21 5.79
CA CYS A 107 11.60 23.01 6.55
C CYS A 107 10.47 22.13 7.11
N LYS A 108 9.95 21.20 6.30
CA LYS A 108 8.89 20.29 6.72
C LYS A 108 9.36 19.38 7.86
N ILE A 109 10.52 18.73 7.75
CA ILE A 109 11.11 17.91 8.82
C ILE A 109 11.25 18.73 10.12
N ASN A 110 11.76 19.96 10.01
CA ASN A 110 12.03 20.79 11.18
C ASN A 110 10.74 21.23 11.89
N SER A 111 9.65 21.41 11.13
CA SER A 111 8.34 21.79 11.68
C SER A 111 7.60 20.66 12.40
N MET A 112 7.96 19.40 12.14
CA MET A 112 7.26 18.23 12.68
C MET A 112 7.80 17.85 14.06
N SER A 113 6.91 17.59 15.02
CA SER A 113 7.28 16.99 16.31
C SER A 113 7.38 15.46 16.25
N ASP A 114 6.62 14.83 15.36
CA ASP A 114 6.45 13.38 15.26
C ASP A 114 7.52 12.69 14.38
N PRO A 115 7.67 11.36 14.47
CA PRO A 115 8.56 10.59 13.59
C PRO A 115 8.21 10.72 12.11
N VAL A 116 9.23 11.02 11.31
CA VAL A 116 9.14 11.29 9.87
C VAL A 116 9.86 10.21 9.10
N PHE A 117 9.28 9.82 7.96
CA PHE A 117 9.77 8.74 7.13
C PHE A 117 9.97 9.16 5.67
N PHE A 118 11.09 8.76 5.07
CA PHE A 118 11.50 9.12 3.71
C PHE A 118 11.32 7.97 2.72
N VAL A 119 10.69 8.29 1.57
CA VAL A 119 10.54 7.41 0.39
C VAL A 119 10.82 8.17 -0.89
#